data_AF-A0A7K0CLW0-F1
#
_entry.id   AF-A0A7K0CLW0-F1
#
_cell.length_a   1.000
_cell.length_b   1.000
_cell.length_c   1.000
_cell.angle_alpha   90.00
_cell.angle_beta   90.00
_cell.angle_gamma   90.00
#
_symmetry.space_group_name_H-M   'P 1'
#
loop_
_entity.id
_entity.type
_entity.pdbx_description
1 polymer ?
#
loop_
_entity_poly.entity_id
_entity_poly.type
_entity_poly.pdbx_seq_one_letter_code
_entity_poly.pdbx_strand_id
1 'polypeptide(L)'
;MVYGTLPWVWIIMLPGDEDGAVVSLVPLRDLVTVVQDGAVFQVVGNLLVFAALGFLAPVRFAALASVPRMLAVGAGCSVVVEVAQYVLVLDRVSSVDDVLLNAAGAGLAAAVSRRWWRTAG
;
A
#
# COMPACT_ATOMS: atom_id res chain seq x y z
N MET A 1 -22.07 3.75 -3.01
CA MET A 1 -20.77 3.19 -3.45
C MET A 1 -19.69 4.14 -2.97
N VAL A 2 -18.71 3.66 -2.19
CA VAL A 2 -17.70 4.53 -1.57
C VAL A 2 -16.43 4.44 -2.40
N TYR A 3 -16.16 5.50 -3.16
CA TYR A 3 -15.00 5.63 -4.06
C TYR A 3 -13.72 6.07 -3.35
N GLY A 4 -13.57 5.74 -2.06
CA GLY A 4 -12.51 6.30 -1.20
C GLY A 4 -11.08 5.97 -1.64
N THR A 5 -10.88 4.89 -2.40
CA THR A 5 -9.57 4.48 -2.91
C THR A 5 -9.24 5.06 -4.29
N LEU A 6 -10.25 5.48 -5.07
CA LEU A 6 -10.04 5.94 -6.44
C LEU A 6 -9.13 7.16 -6.56
N PRO A 7 -9.22 8.20 -5.71
CA PRO A 7 -8.32 9.35 -5.79
C PRO A 7 -6.86 8.97 -5.55
N TRP A 8 -6.62 8.01 -4.65
CA TRP A 8 -5.27 7.57 -4.29
C TRP A 8 -4.66 6.68 -5.36
N VAL A 9 -5.45 5.75 -5.91
CA VAL A 9 -5.04 4.92 -7.06
C VAL A 9 -4.73 5.80 -8.28
N TRP A 10 -5.50 6.86 -8.50
CA TRP A 10 -5.24 7.84 -9.55
C TRP A 10 -3.89 8.56 -9.36
N ILE A 11 -3.58 8.98 -8.13
CA ILE A 11 -2.34 9.71 -7.82
C ILE A 11 -1.08 8.86 -8.02
N ILE A 12 -1.13 7.56 -7.70
CA ILE A 12 0.02 6.66 -7.87
C ILE A 12 0.23 6.19 -9.32
N MET A 13 -0.81 6.35 -10.16
CA MET A 13 -0.77 6.03 -11.60
C MET A 13 -0.30 7.21 -12.46
N LEU A 14 -0.15 8.41 -11.87
CA LEU A 14 0.45 9.55 -12.57
C LEU A 14 1.93 9.25 -12.87
N PRO A 15 2.39 9.46 -14.11
CA PRO A 15 3.79 9.28 -14.48
C PRO A 15 4.68 10.19 -13.61
N GLY A 16 5.83 9.67 -13.20
CA GLY A 16 6.86 10.43 -12.50
C GLY A 16 7.71 11.28 -13.46
N ASP A 17 8.55 12.14 -12.91
CA ASP A 17 9.51 12.98 -13.67
C ASP A 17 10.91 12.33 -13.79
N GLU A 18 11.02 11.01 -13.58
CA GLU A 18 12.30 10.29 -13.59
C GLU A 18 12.64 9.79 -15.00
N ASP A 19 13.89 9.92 -15.44
CA ASP A 19 14.39 9.43 -16.75
C ASP A 19 14.53 7.89 -16.75
N GLY A 20 13.41 7.17 -16.73
CA GLY A 20 13.36 5.71 -16.89
C GLY A 20 12.96 4.92 -15.64
N ALA A 21 12.36 3.75 -15.84
CA ALA A 21 12.01 2.80 -14.79
C ALA A 21 13.26 2.21 -14.07
N VAL A 22 13.73 2.87 -13.03
CA VAL A 22 14.82 2.40 -12.15
C VAL A 22 14.26 1.39 -11.14
N VAL A 23 14.75 0.15 -11.12
CA VAL A 23 14.30 -0.87 -10.15
C VAL A 23 15.28 -0.93 -8.98
N SER A 24 14.82 -0.62 -7.77
CA SER A 24 15.65 -0.72 -6.55
C SER A 24 15.36 -2.03 -5.82
N LEU A 25 16.28 -2.99 -5.94
CA LEU A 25 16.16 -4.36 -5.41
C LEU A 25 16.77 -4.53 -4.01
N VAL A 26 17.32 -3.48 -3.40
CA VAL A 26 18.01 -3.57 -2.10
C VAL A 26 17.08 -3.03 -1.01
N PRO A 27 16.50 -3.90 -0.15
CA PRO A 27 15.63 -3.45 0.93
C PRO A 27 16.41 -2.56 1.91
N LEU A 28 15.73 -1.58 2.52
CA LEU A 28 16.24 -0.75 3.64
C LEU A 28 17.31 0.31 3.31
N ARG A 29 17.91 0.33 2.11
CA ARG A 29 18.89 1.37 1.75
C ARG A 29 18.21 2.67 1.33
N ASP A 30 17.13 2.55 0.57
CA ASP A 30 16.35 3.72 0.12
C ASP A 30 15.48 4.27 1.25
N LEU A 31 15.00 3.45 2.18
CA LEU A 31 14.25 3.93 3.34
C LEU A 31 15.07 4.90 4.22
N VAL A 32 16.38 4.68 4.35
CA VAL A 32 17.27 5.55 5.15
C VAL A 32 17.55 6.87 4.44
N THR A 33 17.80 6.86 3.12
CA THR A 33 18.01 8.09 2.35
C THR A 33 16.72 8.92 2.24
N VAL A 34 15.56 8.28 2.03
CA VAL A 34 14.23 8.91 1.99
C VAL A 34 13.86 9.56 3.33
N VAL A 35 14.15 8.91 4.46
CA VAL A 35 13.91 9.52 5.79
C VAL A 35 14.88 10.67 6.07
N GLN A 36 16.12 10.61 5.58
CA GLN A 36 17.11 11.68 5.72
C GLN A 36 16.84 12.90 4.83
N ASP A 37 16.21 12.72 3.67
CA ASP A 37 15.83 13.80 2.72
C ASP A 37 14.44 14.41 3.01
N GLY A 38 13.74 13.96 4.05
CA GLY A 38 12.44 14.52 4.45
C GLY A 38 11.23 13.93 3.71
N ALA A 39 11.37 12.77 3.06
CA ALA A 39 10.31 12.09 2.32
C ALA A 39 9.35 11.28 3.21
N VAL A 40 9.05 11.78 4.42
CA VAL A 40 7.98 11.26 5.30
C VAL A 40 6.64 11.16 4.57
N PHE A 41 6.38 12.08 3.63
CA PHE A 41 5.17 12.07 2.80
C PHE A 41 5.05 10.82 1.92
N GLN A 42 6.17 10.26 1.44
CA GLN A 42 6.17 9.03 0.64
C GLN A 42 5.85 7.82 1.51
N VAL A 43 6.47 7.75 2.70
CA VAL A 43 6.20 6.69 3.67
C VAL A 43 4.73 6.71 4.14
N VAL A 44 4.24 7.89 4.51
CA VAL A 44 2.83 8.08 4.90
C VAL A 44 1.90 7.81 3.72
N GLY A 45 2.25 8.26 2.51
CA GLY A 45 1.50 8.02 1.30
C GLY A 45 1.27 6.53 1.06
N ASN A 46 2.34 5.73 1.06
CA ASN A 46 2.27 4.28 0.88
C ASN A 46 1.45 3.61 2.01
N LEU A 47 1.69 3.98 3.28
CA LEU A 47 0.86 3.46 4.38
C LEU A 47 -0.64 3.73 4.19
N LEU A 48 -1.02 4.80 3.50
CA LEU A 48 -2.42 5.16 3.27
C LEU A 48 -3.06 4.47 2.06
N VAL A 49 -2.28 4.02 1.07
CA VAL A 49 -2.77 3.42 -0.19
C VAL A 49 -3.79 2.30 0.07
N PHE A 50 -3.49 1.37 0.97
CA PHE A 50 -4.40 0.28 1.34
C PHE A 50 -4.97 0.39 2.76
N ALA A 51 -4.79 1.51 3.46
CA ALA A 51 -5.37 1.70 4.79
C ALA A 51 -6.91 1.63 4.76
N ALA A 52 -7.56 2.27 3.79
CA ALA A 52 -9.03 2.23 3.67
C ALA A 52 -9.55 0.81 3.42
N LEU A 53 -8.85 0.05 2.57
CA LEU A 53 -9.13 -1.37 2.33
C LEU A 53 -8.92 -2.19 3.61
N GLY A 54 -7.78 -2.00 4.28
CA GLY A 54 -7.41 -2.57 5.57
C GLY A 54 -8.47 -2.37 6.64
N PHE A 55 -9.03 -1.16 6.73
CA PHE A 55 -10.04 -0.81 7.72
C PHE A 55 -11.43 -1.39 7.38
N LEU A 56 -11.89 -1.24 6.13
CA LEU A 56 -13.28 -1.55 5.77
C LEU A 56 -13.52 -3.02 5.44
N ALA A 57 -12.55 -3.70 4.84
CA ALA A 57 -12.69 -5.11 4.45
C ALA A 57 -13.03 -6.04 5.63
N PRO A 58 -12.32 -6.01 6.79
CA PRO A 58 -12.63 -6.89 7.91
C PRO A 58 -13.93 -6.51 8.64
N VAL A 59 -14.34 -5.24 8.59
CA VAL A 59 -15.64 -4.79 9.11
C VAL A 59 -16.79 -5.33 8.26
N ARG A 60 -16.60 -5.43 6.94
CA ARG A 60 -17.64 -5.84 5.99
C ARG A 60 -17.71 -7.34 5.75
N PHE A 61 -16.57 -8.05 5.86
CA PHE A 61 -16.43 -9.47 5.57
C PHE A 61 -15.71 -10.17 6.73
N ALA A 62 -16.44 -11.02 7.46
CA ALA A 62 -15.86 -11.79 8.57
C ALA A 62 -14.71 -12.72 8.13
N ALA A 63 -14.72 -13.18 6.86
CA ALA A 63 -13.61 -13.94 6.28
C ALA A 63 -12.28 -13.15 6.25
N LEU A 64 -12.33 -11.82 6.21
CA LEU A 64 -11.15 -10.95 6.18
C LEU A 64 -10.85 -10.32 7.55
N ALA A 65 -11.62 -10.64 8.60
CA ALA A 65 -11.44 -10.16 9.97
C ALA A 65 -10.22 -10.79 10.66
N SER A 66 -9.03 -10.55 10.10
CA SER A 66 -7.73 -11.00 10.60
C SER A 66 -6.63 -10.08 10.08
N VAL A 67 -5.78 -9.58 10.97
CA VAL A 67 -4.66 -8.69 10.61
C VAL A 67 -3.65 -9.40 9.69
N PRO A 68 -3.22 -10.65 9.95
CA PRO A 68 -2.39 -11.40 8.99
C PRO A 68 -3.01 -11.55 7.60
N ARG A 69 -4.34 -11.75 7.52
CA ARG A 69 -5.03 -11.80 6.22
C ARG A 69 -4.99 -10.45 5.52
N MET A 70 -5.17 -9.36 6.24
CA MET A 70 -5.08 -8.01 5.65
C MET A 70 -3.66 -7.61 5.26
N LEU A 71 -2.63 -8.10 5.97
CA LEU A 71 -1.23 -7.99 5.52
C LEU A 71 -1.00 -8.72 4.20
N ALA A 72 -1.49 -9.96 4.07
CA ALA A 72 -1.36 -10.74 2.84
C ALA A 72 -2.13 -10.11 1.66
N VAL A 73 -3.35 -9.63 1.92
CA VAL A 73 -4.16 -8.91 0.91
C VAL A 73 -3.44 -7.62 0.50
N GLY A 74 -2.95 -6.83 1.45
CA GLY A 74 -2.20 -5.61 1.16
C GLY A 74 -0.94 -5.87 0.34
N ALA A 75 -0.16 -6.89 0.69
CA ALA A 75 1.02 -7.30 -0.06
C ALA A 75 0.67 -7.77 -1.49
N GLY A 76 -0.37 -8.60 -1.64
CA GLY A 76 -0.83 -9.06 -2.95
C GLY A 76 -1.31 -7.90 -3.83
N CYS A 77 -2.10 -6.98 -3.28
CA CYS A 77 -2.53 -5.77 -4.00
C CYS A 77 -1.35 -4.88 -4.39
N SER A 78 -0.36 -4.71 -3.51
CA SER A 78 0.87 -3.95 -3.82
C SER A 78 1.66 -4.56 -4.96
N VAL A 79 1.86 -5.87 -4.96
CA VAL A 79 2.58 -6.56 -6.04
C VAL A 79 1.86 -6.38 -7.38
N VAL A 80 0.53 -6.43 -7.39
CA VAL A 80 -0.25 -6.14 -8.61
C VAL A 80 -0.03 -4.69 -9.09
N VAL A 81 0.01 -3.73 -8.17
CA VAL A 81 0.29 -2.32 -8.49
C VAL A 81 1.69 -2.15 -9.05
N GLU A 82 2.71 -2.75 -8.43
CA GLU A 82 4.09 -2.70 -8.91
C GLU A 82 4.23 -3.34 -10.30
N VAL A 83 3.63 -4.52 -10.51
CA VAL A 83 3.62 -5.19 -11.81
C VAL A 83 2.94 -4.32 -12.87
N ALA A 84 1.84 -3.64 -12.52
CA ALA A 84 1.20 -2.70 -13.43
C ALA A 84 2.10 -1.49 -13.72
N GLN A 85 2.77 -0.92 -12.72
CA GLN A 85 3.70 0.20 -12.91
C GLN A 85 4.90 -0.18 -13.80
N TYR A 86 5.40 -1.40 -13.64
CA TYR A 86 6.47 -1.95 -14.47
C TYR A 86 6.03 -2.19 -15.92
N VAL A 87 4.88 -2.85 -16.12
CA VAL A 87 4.35 -3.16 -17.47
C VAL A 87 3.94 -1.90 -18.22
N LEU A 88 3.42 -0.90 -17.51
CA LEU A 88 2.98 0.37 -18.11
C LEU A 88 4.11 1.39 -18.26
N VAL A 89 5.35 1.05 -17.89
CA VAL A 89 6.55 1.90 -18.01
C VAL A 89 6.27 3.30 -17.44
N LEU A 90 5.74 3.36 -16.22
CA LEU A 90 5.34 4.63 -15.60
C LEU A 90 6.52 5.45 -15.04
N ASP A 91 7.76 5.11 -15.41
CA ASP A 91 9.00 5.71 -14.92
C ASP A 91 9.01 5.89 -13.39
N ARG A 92 8.52 4.88 -12.68
CA ARG A 92 8.52 4.84 -11.23
C ARG A 92 9.50 3.80 -10.71
N VAL A 93 10.12 4.15 -9.58
CA VAL A 93 10.97 3.24 -8.84
C VAL A 93 10.11 2.16 -8.21
N SER A 94 10.13 0.95 -8.78
CA SER A 94 9.52 -0.22 -8.13
C SER A 94 10.42 -0.61 -6.96
N SER A 95 9.88 -0.52 -5.75
CA SER A 95 10.60 -0.76 -4.51
C SER A 95 9.82 -1.69 -3.62
N VAL A 96 10.50 -2.73 -3.15
CA VAL A 96 9.99 -3.65 -2.12
C VAL A 96 9.55 -2.89 -0.87
N ASP A 97 10.15 -1.73 -0.58
CA ASP A 97 9.78 -0.89 0.55
C ASP A 97 8.33 -0.37 0.41
N ASP A 98 7.87 -0.04 -0.80
CA ASP A 98 6.50 0.42 -1.05
C ASP A 98 5.49 -0.72 -0.84
N VAL A 99 5.82 -1.93 -1.27
CA VAL A 99 5.01 -3.13 -1.02
C VAL A 99 4.83 -3.37 0.47
N LEU A 100 5.93 -3.30 1.24
CA LEU A 100 5.94 -3.50 2.68
C LEU A 100 5.15 -2.41 3.41
N LEU A 101 5.32 -1.14 3.02
CA LEU A 101 4.60 -0.01 3.62
C LEU A 101 3.09 -0.10 3.34
N ASN A 102 2.69 -0.35 2.11
CA ASN A 102 1.30 -0.55 1.72
C ASN A 102 0.65 -1.72 2.47
N ALA A 103 1.37 -2.85 2.60
CA ALA A 103 0.90 -4.01 3.36
C ALA A 103 0.76 -3.69 4.86
N ALA A 104 1.75 -3.04 5.46
CA ALA A 104 1.72 -2.59 6.84
C ALA A 104 0.54 -1.63 7.09
N GLY A 105 0.29 -0.70 6.17
CA GLY A 105 -0.85 0.21 6.19
C GLY A 105 -2.19 -0.53 6.25
N ALA A 106 -2.36 -1.55 5.41
CA ALA A 106 -3.56 -2.41 5.43
C ALA A 106 -3.70 -3.17 6.77
N GLY A 107 -2.61 -3.73 7.29
CA GLY A 107 -2.61 -4.47 8.56
C GLY A 107 -2.90 -3.59 9.78
N LEU A 108 -2.30 -2.40 9.84
CA LEU A 108 -2.51 -1.41 10.91
C LEU A 108 -3.96 -0.92 10.91
N ALA A 109 -4.48 -0.55 9.75
CA ALA A 109 -5.87 -0.12 9.61
C ALA A 109 -6.86 -1.24 9.98
N ALA A 110 -6.55 -2.48 9.62
CA ALA A 110 -7.30 -3.65 10.09
C ALA A 110 -7.26 -3.78 11.61
N ALA A 111 -6.10 -3.59 12.24
CA ALA A 111 -5.96 -3.63 13.69
C ALA A 111 -6.81 -2.56 14.39
N VAL A 112 -6.81 -1.33 13.87
CA VAL A 112 -7.66 -0.23 14.37
C VAL A 112 -9.14 -0.60 14.24
N SER A 113 -9.51 -1.26 13.14
CA SER A 113 -10.91 -1.64 12.88
C SER A 113 -11.43 -2.83 13.71
N ARG A 114 -10.57 -3.50 14.51
CA ARG A 114 -10.91 -4.75 15.24
C ARG A 114 -12.19 -4.67 16.06
N ARG A 115 -12.44 -3.52 16.71
CA ARG A 115 -13.62 -3.32 17.57
C ARG A 115 -14.96 -3.32 16.81
N TRP A 116 -14.94 -3.19 15.49
CA TRP A 116 -16.14 -3.21 14.64
C TRP A 116 -16.24 -4.45 13.77
N TRP A 117 -15.35 -5.43 13.96
CA TRP A 117 -15.45 -6.69 13.24
C TRP A 117 -16.73 -7.38 13.68
N ARG A 118 -17.58 -7.71 12.70
CA ARG A 118 -18.74 -8.54 12.98
C ARG A 118 -18.21 -9.91 13.35
N THR A 119 -18.39 -10.28 14.62
CA THR A 119 -18.22 -11.67 15.06
C THR A 119 -19.06 -12.51 14.11
N ALA A 120 -18.43 -13.43 13.37
CA ALA A 120 -19.17 -14.49 12.72
C ALA A 120 -19.84 -15.29 13.85
N GLY A 121 -21.16 -15.08 14.02
CA GLY A 121 -22.00 -15.96 14.80
C GLY A 121 -22.16 -17.29 14.10
#